data_AF-A0A2D4HV26-F1
#
_entry.id   AF-A0A2D4HV26-F1
#
_cell.length_a   1.000
_cell.length_b   1.000
_cell.length_c   1.000
_cell.angle_alpha   90.00
_cell.angle_beta   90.00
_cell.angle_gamma   90.00
#
_symmetry.space_group_name_H-M   'P 1'
#
loop_
_entity.id
_entity.type
_entity.pdbx_description
1 polymer ?
#
loop_
_entity_poly.entity_id
_entity_poly.type
_entity_poly.pdbx_seq_one_letter_code
_entity_poly.pdbx_strand_id
1 'polypeptide(L)'
;MFEKVNKGYEFLCTKSSKIINGPDPENIILILKTQSILFNRHREDLKPYKYAGYPMLIKTIMIETSDNLLFSKESPLLPAAAELAFYTVNCSALNAEELRRENGIEVLQEAFNRCVAVLTRSSKPEDMSVQVCGHISKCYSVASQFEDCREKITEMPNIIKDLCRVLYYGKNIP
;
A
#
# COMPACT_ATOMS: atom_id res chain seq x y z
N MET A 1 15.99 -5.39 -17.46
CA MET A 1 15.66 -5.08 -16.04
C MET A 1 14.64 -6.06 -15.48
N PHE A 2 13.45 -6.17 -16.09
CA PHE A 2 12.37 -7.05 -15.66
C PHE A 2 12.77 -8.52 -15.43
N GLU A 3 13.62 -9.08 -16.30
CA GLU A 3 14.13 -10.46 -16.13
C GLU A 3 14.89 -10.67 -14.81
N LYS A 4 15.71 -9.69 -14.39
CA LYS A 4 16.44 -9.74 -13.12
C LYS A 4 15.49 -9.63 -11.92
N VAL A 5 14.44 -8.80 -12.04
CA VAL A 5 13.39 -8.68 -11.02
C VAL A 5 12.63 -9.99 -10.87
N ASN A 6 12.24 -10.61 -12.00
CA ASN A 6 11.55 -11.90 -12.01
C ASN A 6 12.40 -13.01 -11.40
N LYS A 7 13.70 -13.06 -11.73
CA LYS A 7 14.64 -14.01 -11.14
C LYS A 7 14.79 -13.84 -9.62
N GLY A 8 14.77 -12.60 -9.12
CA GLY A 8 14.78 -12.32 -7.68
C GLY A 8 13.48 -12.77 -6.99
N TYR A 9 12.33 -12.54 -7.62
CA TYR A 9 11.03 -13.04 -7.16
C TYR A 9 11.02 -14.57 -7.07
N GLU A 10 11.46 -15.27 -8.12
CA GLU A 10 11.56 -16.74 -8.13
C GLU A 10 12.46 -17.28 -7.02
N PHE A 11 13.59 -16.62 -6.76
CA PHE A 11 14.49 -17.00 -5.68
C PHE A 11 13.81 -16.89 -4.30
N LEU A 12 13.09 -15.80 -4.03
CA LEU A 12 12.35 -15.62 -2.77
C LEU A 12 11.19 -16.62 -2.61
N CYS A 13 10.61 -17.06 -3.72
CA CYS A 13 9.57 -18.10 -3.74
C CYS A 13 10.14 -19.53 -3.64
N THR A 14 11.45 -19.73 -3.83
CA THR A 14 12.07 -21.04 -3.74
C THR A 14 12.10 -21.47 -2.27
N LYS A 15 11.41 -22.57 -1.94
CA LYS A 15 11.23 -23.07 -0.56
C LYS A 15 12.58 -23.18 0.17
N SER A 16 12.87 -22.21 1.04
CA SER A 16 13.81 -22.43 2.14
C SER A 16 13.22 -23.50 3.05
N SER A 17 14.05 -24.37 3.60
CA SER A 17 13.72 -25.58 4.37
C SER A 17 12.84 -25.40 5.63
N LYS A 18 12.26 -24.22 5.87
CA LYS A 18 11.22 -23.98 6.86
C LYS A 18 9.88 -24.45 6.29
N ILE A 19 9.37 -25.57 6.81
CA ILE A 19 8.01 -26.05 6.48
C ILE A 19 7.03 -25.11 7.16
N ILE A 20 6.62 -24.06 6.45
CA ILE A 20 5.50 -23.20 6.82
C ILE A 20 4.31 -23.59 5.93
N ASN A 21 3.12 -23.72 6.52
CA ASN A 21 1.91 -23.99 5.77
C ASN A 21 1.48 -22.71 5.03
N GLY A 22 1.92 -22.58 3.78
CA GLY A 22 1.62 -21.45 2.91
C GLY A 22 2.82 -20.52 2.67
N PRO A 23 2.61 -19.38 1.98
CA PRO A 23 3.64 -18.38 1.75
C PRO A 23 4.15 -17.78 3.06
N ASP A 24 5.47 -17.55 3.16
CA ASP A 24 6.09 -16.86 4.29
C ASP A 24 5.76 -15.35 4.25
N PRO A 25 5.11 -14.77 5.28
CA PRO A 25 4.81 -13.34 5.33
C PRO A 25 6.05 -12.46 5.18
N GLU A 26 7.19 -12.84 5.75
CA GLU A 26 8.42 -12.07 5.65
C GLU A 26 8.94 -12.01 4.21
N ASN A 27 8.86 -13.12 3.48
CA ASN A 27 9.21 -13.14 2.06
C ASN A 27 8.26 -12.25 1.24
N ILE A 28 6.97 -12.23 1.57
CA ILE A 28 6.00 -11.34 0.90
C ILE A 28 6.34 -9.88 1.18
N ILE A 29 6.66 -9.51 2.43
CA ILE A 29 7.08 -8.16 2.79
C ILE A 29 8.33 -7.75 2.02
N LEU A 30 9.31 -8.64 1.90
CA LEU A 30 10.53 -8.40 1.12
C LEU A 30 10.23 -8.16 -0.36
N ILE A 31 9.32 -8.93 -0.95
CA ILE A 31 8.87 -8.74 -2.33
C ILE A 31 8.21 -7.36 -2.49
N LEU A 32 7.24 -7.02 -1.63
CA LEU A 32 6.54 -5.74 -1.67
C LEU A 32 7.51 -4.55 -1.55
N LYS A 33 8.40 -4.58 -0.56
CA LYS A 33 9.43 -3.53 -0.37
C LYS A 33 10.39 -3.43 -1.55
N THR A 34 10.76 -4.56 -2.15
CA THR A 34 11.61 -4.57 -3.35
C THR A 34 10.90 -3.86 -4.50
N GLN A 35 9.60 -4.10 -4.69
CA GLN A 35 8.81 -3.39 -5.69
C GLN A 35 8.69 -1.89 -5.36
N SER A 36 8.49 -1.51 -4.09
CA SER A 36 8.49 -0.10 -3.66
C SER A 36 9.79 0.60 -4.04
N ILE A 37 10.93 -0.03 -3.74
CA ILE A 37 12.26 0.50 -4.09
C ILE A 37 12.41 0.62 -5.61
N LEU A 38 11.96 -0.38 -6.36
CA LEU A 38 12.03 -0.41 -7.82
C LEU A 38 11.24 0.76 -8.44
N PHE A 39 9.96 0.94 -8.06
CA PHE A 39 9.10 2.02 -8.56
C PHE A 39 9.54 3.40 -8.06
N ASN A 40 10.21 3.49 -6.92
CA ASN A 40 10.77 4.74 -6.43
C ASN A 40 12.04 5.15 -7.19
N ARG A 41 13.01 4.23 -7.31
CA ARG A 41 14.36 4.53 -7.83
C ARG A 41 14.47 4.46 -9.34
N HIS A 42 13.65 3.64 -10.00
CA HIS A 42 13.67 3.42 -11.45
C HIS A 42 12.38 3.93 -12.10
N ARG A 43 11.80 5.00 -11.54
CA ARG A 43 10.55 5.59 -12.03
C ARG A 43 10.59 5.91 -13.51
N GLU A 44 11.65 6.54 -14.00
CA GLU A 44 11.75 6.95 -15.40
C GLU A 44 11.68 5.76 -16.37
N ASP A 45 12.30 4.64 -15.99
CA ASP A 45 12.27 3.39 -16.77
C ASP A 45 10.89 2.71 -16.73
N LEU A 46 10.17 2.88 -15.62
CA LEU A 46 8.92 2.17 -15.33
C LEU A 46 7.66 2.96 -15.66
N LYS A 47 7.77 4.28 -15.81
CA LYS A 47 6.68 5.21 -16.12
C LYS A 47 5.80 4.78 -17.31
N PRO A 48 6.35 4.20 -18.41
CA PRO A 48 5.53 3.72 -19.53
C PRO A 48 4.68 2.49 -19.23
N TYR A 49 4.92 1.79 -18.12
CA TYR A 49 4.31 0.49 -17.81
C TYR A 49 3.35 0.57 -16.61
N LYS A 50 2.27 -0.21 -16.69
CA LYS A 50 1.40 -0.50 -15.55
C LYS A 50 2.09 -1.46 -14.60
N TYR A 51 1.86 -1.27 -13.30
CA TYR A 51 2.18 -2.28 -12.32
C TYR A 51 1.22 -3.47 -12.47
N ALA A 52 1.70 -4.55 -13.07
CA ALA A 52 0.90 -5.76 -13.29
C ALA A 52 0.43 -6.46 -12.00
N GLY A 53 1.01 -6.10 -10.85
CA GLY A 53 0.67 -6.71 -9.56
C GLY A 53 -0.58 -6.16 -8.88
N TYR A 54 -1.30 -5.18 -9.47
CA TYR A 54 -2.47 -4.57 -8.83
C TYR A 54 -3.52 -5.56 -8.33
N PRO A 55 -3.96 -6.58 -9.11
CA PRO A 55 -4.96 -7.53 -8.63
C PRO A 55 -4.54 -8.26 -7.35
N MET A 56 -3.26 -8.64 -7.25
CA MET A 56 -2.73 -9.30 -6.06
C MET A 56 -2.49 -8.31 -4.91
N LEU A 57 -1.97 -7.12 -5.20
CA LEU A 57 -1.76 -6.07 -4.21
C LEU A 57 -3.07 -5.67 -3.51
N ILE A 58 -4.12 -5.43 -4.29
CA ILE A 58 -5.45 -5.05 -3.78
C ILE A 58 -6.05 -6.20 -2.98
N LYS A 59 -5.91 -7.44 -3.46
CA LYS A 59 -6.32 -8.63 -2.69
C LYS A 59 -5.57 -8.76 -1.36
N THR A 60 -4.27 -8.52 -1.33
CA THR A 60 -3.49 -8.53 -0.09
C THR A 60 -3.98 -7.47 0.90
N ILE A 61 -4.23 -6.24 0.43
CA ILE A 61 -4.76 -5.15 1.28
C ILE A 61 -6.14 -5.53 1.83
N MET A 62 -7.05 -6.06 1.00
CA MET A 62 -8.37 -6.51 1.45
C MET A 62 -8.27 -7.62 2.51
N ILE A 63 -7.44 -8.64 2.29
CA ILE A 63 -7.28 -9.75 3.23
C ILE A 63 -6.75 -9.25 4.57
N GLU A 64 -5.68 -8.46 4.57
CA GLU A 64 -5.13 -7.88 5.80
C GLU A 64 -6.17 -6.99 6.51
N THR A 65 -6.84 -6.13 5.75
CA THR A 65 -7.83 -5.17 6.28
C THR A 65 -9.09 -5.87 6.80
N SER A 66 -9.45 -7.04 6.29
CA SER A 66 -10.60 -7.80 6.79
C SER A 66 -10.31 -8.61 8.06
N ASP A 67 -9.03 -8.74 8.44
CA ASP A 67 -8.62 -9.55 9.58
C ASP A 67 -8.89 -8.85 10.92
N ASN A 68 -9.70 -9.47 11.79
CA ASN A 68 -9.98 -8.93 13.13
C ASN A 68 -8.72 -8.82 14.01
N LEU A 69 -7.68 -9.62 13.73
CA LEU A 69 -6.40 -9.62 14.44
C LEU A 69 -5.32 -8.77 13.73
N LEU A 70 -5.70 -7.93 12.77
CA LEU A 70 -4.78 -7.09 11.97
C LEU A 70 -3.68 -6.42 12.82
N PHE A 71 -4.02 -5.83 13.97
CA PHE A 71 -3.08 -5.09 14.83
C PHE A 71 -2.25 -5.98 15.78
N SER A 72 -2.48 -7.30 15.78
CA SER A 72 -1.78 -8.26 16.64
C SER A 72 -0.87 -9.22 15.85
N LYS A 73 -0.74 -9.03 14.53
CA LYS A 73 0.14 -9.84 13.68
C LYS A 73 1.61 -9.53 13.96
N GLU A 74 2.44 -10.57 14.01
CA GLU A 74 3.90 -10.41 14.12
C GLU A 74 4.50 -9.76 12.86
N SER A 75 4.01 -10.17 11.69
CA SER A 75 4.50 -9.73 10.38
C SER A 75 3.35 -9.19 9.51
N PRO A 76 2.78 -8.01 9.82
CA PRO A 76 1.68 -7.45 9.05
C PRO A 76 2.15 -7.03 7.65
N LEU A 77 1.41 -7.44 6.61
CA LEU A 77 1.75 -7.11 5.22
C LEU A 77 1.27 -5.71 4.84
N LEU A 78 0.26 -5.19 5.54
CA LEU A 78 -0.47 -3.97 5.17
C LEU A 78 0.42 -2.72 5.01
N PRO A 79 1.42 -2.43 5.88
CA PRO A 79 2.31 -1.28 5.67
C PRO A 79 3.09 -1.35 4.35
N ALA A 80 3.68 -2.50 4.05
CA ALA A 80 4.46 -2.69 2.83
C ALA A 80 3.57 -2.64 1.57
N ALA A 81 2.35 -3.15 1.67
CA ALA A 81 1.37 -3.08 0.59
C ALA A 81 0.90 -1.63 0.33
N ALA A 82 0.60 -0.87 1.38
CA ALA A 82 0.23 0.54 1.27
C ALA A 82 1.38 1.40 0.71
N GLU A 83 2.62 1.15 1.17
CA GLU A 83 3.83 1.78 0.63
C GLU A 83 3.97 1.52 -0.89
N LEU A 84 3.80 0.26 -1.31
CA LEU A 84 3.88 -0.11 -2.71
C LEU A 84 2.81 0.59 -3.55
N ALA A 85 1.56 0.62 -3.07
CA ALA A 85 0.48 1.33 -3.75
C ALA A 85 0.80 2.82 -3.96
N PHE A 86 1.40 3.47 -2.96
CA PHE A 86 1.86 4.85 -3.12
C PHE A 86 2.94 4.97 -4.20
N TYR A 87 3.99 4.16 -4.18
CA TYR A 87 5.08 4.29 -5.14
C TYR A 87 4.67 3.96 -6.58
N THR A 88 3.77 3.00 -6.79
CA THR A 88 3.24 2.72 -8.13
C THR A 88 2.42 3.90 -8.65
N VAL A 89 1.53 4.47 -7.84
CA VAL A 89 0.73 5.65 -8.22
C VAL A 89 1.62 6.88 -8.45
N ASN A 90 2.64 7.10 -7.60
CA ASN A 90 3.64 8.16 -7.77
C ASN A 90 4.53 7.96 -9.01
N CYS A 91 4.54 6.77 -9.60
CA CYS A 91 5.34 6.49 -10.79
C CYS A 91 4.72 7.09 -12.05
N SER A 92 3.41 6.98 -12.24
CA SER A 92 2.74 7.48 -13.47
C SER A 92 1.22 7.60 -13.33
N ALA A 93 0.64 8.46 -14.18
CA ALA A 93 -0.82 8.59 -14.36
C ALA A 93 -1.48 7.24 -14.70
N LEU A 94 -0.82 6.45 -15.54
CA LEU A 94 -1.27 5.12 -15.95
C LEU A 94 -1.47 4.18 -14.75
N ASN A 95 -0.61 4.29 -13.73
CA ASN A 95 -0.74 3.51 -12.50
C ASN A 95 -1.82 4.04 -11.58
N ALA A 96 -2.08 5.36 -11.54
CA ALA A 96 -3.19 5.94 -10.80
C ALA A 96 -4.54 5.50 -11.39
N GLU A 97 -4.68 5.55 -12.71
CA GLU A 97 -5.87 5.07 -13.41
C GLU A 97 -6.10 3.57 -13.18
N GLU A 98 -5.05 2.76 -13.22
CA GLU A 98 -5.18 1.32 -13.00
C GLU A 98 -5.60 1.00 -11.56
N LEU A 99 -5.02 1.67 -10.56
CA LEU A 99 -5.45 1.55 -9.17
C LEU A 99 -6.95 1.86 -9.05
N ARG A 100 -7.43 2.95 -9.68
CA ARG A 100 -8.85 3.31 -9.67
C ARG A 100 -9.72 2.24 -10.34
N ARG A 101 -9.31 1.73 -11.51
CA ARG A 101 -10.06 0.71 -12.26
C ARG A 101 -10.24 -0.60 -11.50
N GLU A 102 -9.26 -0.95 -10.67
CA GLU A 102 -9.30 -2.14 -9.82
C GLU A 102 -10.00 -1.91 -8.46
N ASN A 103 -10.73 -0.80 -8.29
CA ASN A 103 -11.37 -0.38 -7.01
C ASN A 103 -10.37 -0.20 -5.86
N GLY A 104 -9.11 0.12 -6.20
CA GLY A 104 -8.04 0.28 -5.23
C GLY A 104 -8.25 1.48 -4.30
N ILE A 105 -8.95 2.53 -4.74
CA ILE A 105 -9.24 3.70 -3.88
C ILE A 105 -10.16 3.30 -2.72
N GLU A 106 -11.18 2.50 -3.00
CA GLU A 106 -12.11 1.95 -2.03
C GLU A 106 -11.40 1.04 -1.03
N VAL A 107 -10.61 0.10 -1.53
CA VAL A 107 -9.84 -0.84 -0.70
C VAL A 107 -8.84 -0.11 0.19
N LEU A 108 -8.17 0.93 -0.32
CA LEU A 108 -7.30 1.77 0.50
C LEU A 108 -8.11 2.53 1.56
N GLN A 109 -9.32 3.00 1.26
CA GLN A 109 -10.13 3.73 2.24
C GLN A 109 -10.59 2.83 3.38
N GLU A 110 -10.91 1.55 3.13
CA GLU A 110 -11.23 0.60 4.20
C GLU A 110 -10.04 0.39 5.14
N ALA A 111 -8.84 0.19 4.56
CA ALA A 111 -7.60 0.06 5.33
C ALA A 111 -7.30 1.33 6.14
N PHE A 112 -7.43 2.49 5.50
CA PHE A 112 -7.23 3.79 6.09
C PHE A 112 -8.16 4.00 7.27
N ASN A 113 -9.45 3.75 7.10
CA ASN A 113 -10.44 3.92 8.15
C ASN A 113 -10.12 3.07 9.41
N ARG A 114 -9.76 1.78 9.22
CA ARG A 114 -9.37 0.91 10.34
C ARG A 114 -8.13 1.42 11.07
N CYS A 115 -7.11 1.85 10.33
CA CYS A 115 -5.88 2.38 10.92
C CYS A 115 -6.11 3.73 11.62
N VAL A 116 -6.92 4.62 11.06
CA VAL A 116 -7.28 5.90 11.68
C VAL A 116 -8.05 5.70 12.98
N ALA A 117 -8.93 4.70 13.05
CA ALA A 117 -9.74 4.42 14.24
C ALA A 117 -8.91 4.06 15.49
N VAL A 118 -7.68 3.57 15.32
CA VAL A 118 -6.78 3.21 16.42
C VAL A 118 -5.68 4.25 16.69
N LEU A 119 -5.67 5.37 15.96
CA LEU A 119 -4.72 6.45 16.21
C LEU A 119 -5.03 7.15 17.53
N THR A 120 -3.95 7.46 18.26
CA THR A 120 -4.00 8.16 19.54
C THR A 120 -2.88 9.20 19.62
N ARG A 121 -2.89 10.03 20.67
CA ARG A 121 -1.79 10.99 20.92
C ARG A 121 -0.45 10.32 21.24
N SER A 122 -0.46 9.06 21.65
CA SER A 122 0.75 8.27 21.92
C SER A 122 1.26 7.49 20.71
N SER A 123 0.56 7.57 19.57
CA SER A 123 0.97 6.88 18.36
C SER A 123 2.34 7.36 17.86
N LYS A 124 3.16 6.40 17.42
CA LYS A 124 4.54 6.57 17.00
C LYS A 124 4.71 6.29 15.51
N PRO A 125 5.75 6.85 14.85
CA PRO A 125 6.01 6.60 13.44
C PRO A 125 6.19 5.11 13.08
N GLU A 126 6.64 4.29 14.03
CA GLU A 126 6.86 2.85 13.84
C GLU A 126 5.57 2.04 13.97
N ASP A 127 4.49 2.63 14.51
CA ASP A 127 3.21 1.93 14.65
C ASP A 127 2.65 1.63 13.26
N MET A 128 2.20 0.38 13.08
CA MET A 128 1.61 -0.11 11.84
C MET A 128 0.52 0.82 11.31
N SER A 129 -0.38 1.28 12.17
CA SER A 129 -1.47 2.20 11.81
C SER A 129 -0.96 3.56 11.31
N VAL A 130 0.11 4.08 11.89
CA VAL A 130 0.72 5.36 11.47
C VAL A 130 1.38 5.23 10.11
N GLN A 131 2.13 4.16 9.88
CA GLN A 131 2.76 3.89 8.58
C GLN A 131 1.72 3.77 7.46
N VAL A 132 0.67 2.95 7.68
CA VAL A 132 -0.41 2.77 6.71
C VAL A 132 -1.12 4.10 6.44
N CYS A 133 -1.47 4.87 7.48
CA CYS A 133 -2.10 6.17 7.29
C CYS A 133 -1.23 7.14 6.49
N GLY A 134 0.08 7.19 6.75
CA GLY A 134 1.03 8.02 6.02
C GLY A 134 1.12 7.66 4.54
N HIS A 135 1.30 6.37 4.22
CA HIS A 135 1.39 5.91 2.84
C HIS A 135 0.10 6.13 2.06
N ILE A 136 -1.07 5.85 2.66
CA ILE A 136 -2.35 6.06 1.99
C ILE A 136 -2.63 7.56 1.78
N SER A 137 -2.30 8.41 2.76
CA SER A 137 -2.43 9.87 2.60
C SER A 137 -1.57 10.40 1.44
N LYS A 138 -0.33 9.90 1.31
CA LYS A 138 0.55 10.22 0.16
C LYS A 138 -0.02 9.69 -1.15
N CYS A 139 -0.60 8.50 -1.15
CA CYS A 139 -1.27 7.92 -2.31
C CYS A 139 -2.43 8.81 -2.78
N TYR A 140 -3.32 9.26 -1.87
CA TYR A 140 -4.40 10.20 -2.20
C TYR A 140 -3.90 11.55 -2.70
N SER A 141 -2.81 12.07 -2.11
CA SER A 141 -2.20 13.32 -2.57
C SER A 141 -1.70 13.26 -4.01
N VAL A 142 -1.21 12.10 -4.47
CA VAL A 142 -0.80 11.91 -5.86
C VAL A 142 -2.02 11.61 -6.74
N ALA A 143 -2.88 10.67 -6.32
CA ALA A 143 -4.03 10.24 -7.11
C ALA A 143 -4.98 11.40 -7.44
N SER A 144 -5.21 12.32 -6.49
CA SER A 144 -6.08 13.50 -6.69
C SER A 144 -5.58 14.50 -7.74
N GLN A 145 -4.34 14.39 -8.20
CA GLN A 145 -3.84 15.17 -9.33
C GLN A 145 -4.47 14.74 -10.66
N PHE A 146 -5.02 13.52 -10.73
CA PHE A 146 -5.69 12.97 -11.90
C PHE A 146 -7.22 13.08 -11.76
N GLU A 147 -7.90 13.48 -12.83
CA GLU A 147 -9.32 13.86 -12.80
C GLU A 147 -10.24 12.72 -12.33
N ASP A 148 -10.26 11.57 -13.00
CA ASP A 148 -11.10 10.45 -12.61
C ASP A 148 -10.84 9.97 -11.17
N CYS A 149 -9.59 10.02 -10.72
CA CYS A 149 -9.22 9.63 -9.36
C CYS A 149 -9.75 10.65 -8.34
N ARG A 150 -9.64 11.94 -8.66
CA ARG A 150 -10.16 13.03 -7.83
C ARG A 150 -11.68 12.96 -7.72
N GLU A 151 -12.38 12.75 -8.83
CA GLU A 151 -13.84 12.56 -8.83
C GLU A 151 -14.23 11.41 -7.90
N LYS A 152 -13.57 10.26 -8.06
CA LYS A 152 -13.81 9.09 -7.20
C LYS A 152 -13.56 9.37 -5.72
N ILE A 153 -12.48 10.08 -5.39
CA ILE A 153 -12.19 10.49 -4.00
C ILE A 153 -13.29 11.41 -3.46
N THR A 154 -13.83 12.33 -4.27
CA THR A 154 -14.90 13.24 -3.83
C THR A 154 -16.23 12.56 -3.58
N GLU A 155 -16.51 11.42 -4.23
CA GLU A 155 -17.67 10.58 -3.94
C GLU A 155 -17.59 9.87 -2.58
N MET A 156 -16.41 9.85 -1.96
CA MET A 156 -16.11 9.13 -0.72
C MET A 156 -15.77 10.11 0.42
N PRO A 157 -16.76 10.81 1.01
CA PRO A 157 -16.52 11.88 1.99
C PRO A 157 -15.80 11.40 3.26
N ASN A 158 -15.81 10.09 3.55
CA ASN A 158 -15.05 9.51 4.66
C ASN A 158 -13.54 9.64 4.48
N ILE A 159 -13.02 9.67 3.24
CA ILE A 159 -11.59 9.92 2.96
C ILE A 159 -11.18 11.26 3.59
N ILE A 160 -11.94 12.33 3.35
CA ILE A 160 -11.64 13.67 3.88
C ILE A 160 -11.74 13.69 5.41
N LYS A 161 -12.77 13.08 5.98
CA LYS A 161 -12.94 12.99 7.44
C LYS A 161 -11.77 12.29 8.12
N ASP A 162 -11.32 11.17 7.54
CA ASP A 162 -10.23 10.37 8.09
C ASP A 162 -8.87 11.07 7.88
N LEU A 163 -8.66 11.78 6.76
CA LEU A 163 -7.49 12.65 6.56
C LEU A 163 -7.41 13.76 7.62
N CYS A 164 -8.53 14.40 7.95
CA CYS A 164 -8.56 15.40 9.02
C CYS A 164 -8.17 14.80 10.38
N ARG A 165 -8.59 13.57 10.68
CA ARG A 165 -8.20 12.86 11.92
C ARG A 165 -6.71 12.54 11.94
N VAL A 166 -6.16 12.07 10.82
CA VAL A 166 -4.71 11.87 10.65
C VAL A 166 -3.96 13.16 10.94
N LEU A 167 -4.37 14.29 10.33
CA LEU A 167 -3.73 15.59 10.55
C LEU A 167 -3.86 16.07 12.00
N TYR A 168 -4.96 15.78 12.69
CA TYR A 168 -5.12 16.09 14.11
C TYR A 168 -4.11 15.34 15.00
N TYR A 169 -3.79 14.08 14.69
CA TYR A 169 -2.73 13.32 15.36
C TYR A 169 -1.33 13.56 14.75
N GLY A 170 -1.26 14.31 13.65
CA GLY A 170 -0.21 14.32 12.63
C GLY A 170 1.16 14.92 13.00
N LYS A 171 1.46 15.17 14.28
CA LYS A 171 2.83 15.59 14.64
C LYS A 171 3.88 14.50 14.38
N ASN A 172 3.46 13.24 14.23
CA ASN A 172 4.31 12.06 14.12
C ASN A 172 4.04 11.19 12.87
N ILE A 173 3.29 11.68 11.87
CA ILE A 173 2.93 10.88 10.69
C ILE A 173 3.91 11.20 9.54
N PRO A 174 4.54 10.19 8.91
CA PRO A 174 5.64 10.39 7.95
C PRO A 174 5.22 10.96 6.59
#